data_AF-K1SP91-F1
#
_entry.id   AF-K1SP91-F1
#
_cell.length_a   1.000
_cell.length_b   1.000
_cell.length_c   1.000
_cell.angle_alpha   90.00
_cell.angle_beta   90.00
_cell.angle_gamma   90.00
#
_symmetry.space_group_name_H-M   'P 1'
#
loop_
_entity.id
_entity.type
_entity.pdbx_description
1 polymer ?
#
loop_
_entity_poly.entity_id
_entity_poly.type
_entity_poly.pdbx_seq_one_letter_code
_entity_poly.pdbx_strand_id
1 'polypeptide(L)' 'MEKQLIISVGREFGSGGHEVAQKLADDYGIALYDHDLLKEIAAKEKFKK' A
#
# COMPACT_ATOMS: atom_id res chain seq x y z
N MET A 1 10.91 12.30 18.38
CA MET A 1 9.76 11.92 17.54
C MET A 1 10.31 11.59 16.17
N GLU A 2 10.28 10.32 15.80
CA GLU A 2 10.68 9.90 14.46
C GLU A 2 9.62 10.38 13.46
N LYS A 3 10.05 10.85 12.28
CA LYS A 3 9.13 11.34 11.25
C LYS A 3 8.50 10.16 10.54
N GLN A 4 7.19 10.02 10.64
CA GLN A 4 6.44 9.04 9.88
C GLN A 4 6.45 9.43 8.38
N LEU A 5 6.78 8.48 7.50
CA LEU A 5 6.77 8.64 6.05
C LEU A 5 5.61 7.83 5.46
N ILE A 6 4.74 8.50 4.69
CA ILE A 6 3.65 7.86 3.93
C ILE A 6 3.84 8.27 2.47
N ILE A 7 3.85 7.29 1.57
CA ILE A 7 3.98 7.50 0.13
C ILE A 7 2.73 6.97 -0.57
N SER A 8 2.02 7.83 -1.30
CA SER A 8 0.85 7.47 -2.09
C SER A 8 1.20 7.45 -3.57
N VAL A 9 1.04 6.29 -4.23
CA VAL A 9 1.40 6.12 -5.65
C VAL A 9 0.11 5.99 -6.49
N GLY A 10 -0.19 7.01 -7.29
CA GLY A 10 -1.19 6.92 -8.35
C GLY A 10 -0.60 6.27 -9.61
N ARG A 11 -1.37 5.44 -10.32
CA ARG A 11 -0.91 4.79 -11.55
C ARG A 11 -2.02 4.65 -12.57
N GLU A 12 -1.65 4.73 -13.85
CA GLU A 12 -2.52 4.35 -14.96
C GLU A 12 -2.39 2.84 -15.23
N PHE A 13 -3.40 2.25 -15.87
CA PHE A 13 -3.34 0.84 -16.23
C PHE A 13 -2.21 0.59 -17.23
N GLY A 14 -1.33 -0.37 -16.91
CA GLY A 14 -0.16 -0.69 -17.75
C GLY A 14 1.06 0.23 -17.55
N SER A 15 1.04 1.19 -16.62
CA SER A 15 2.16 2.11 -16.41
C SER A 15 3.34 1.53 -15.61
N GLY A 16 3.27 0.26 -15.19
CA GLY A 16 4.25 -0.33 -14.28
C GLY A 16 4.23 0.25 -12.86
N GLY A 17 3.17 0.99 -12.48
CA GLY A 17 3.12 1.65 -11.17
C GLY A 17 3.17 0.70 -9.96
N HIS A 18 2.86 -0.59 -10.13
CA HIS A 18 3.07 -1.61 -9.09
C HIS A 18 4.56 -1.82 -8.79
N GLU A 19 5.39 -1.95 -9.83
CA GLU A 19 6.82 -2.20 -9.70
C GLU A 19 7.54 -1.02 -9.04
N VAL A 20 7.10 0.21 -9.37
CA VAL A 20 7.62 1.44 -8.74
C VAL A 20 7.27 1.46 -7.25
N ALA A 21 6.02 1.15 -6.88
CA ALA A 21 5.61 1.12 -5.49
C ALA A 21 6.32 0.03 -4.69
N GLN A 22 6.57 -1.14 -5.29
CA GLN A 22 7.33 -2.22 -4.68
C GLN A 22 8.79 -1.82 -4.43
N LYS A 23 9.48 -1.25 -5.43
CA LYS A 23 10.85 -0.76 -5.24
C LYS A 23 10.95 0.31 -4.15
N LEU A 24 9.99 1.26 -4.11
CA LEU A 24 9.93 2.25 -3.03
C LEU A 24 9.74 1.58 -1.65
N ALA A 25 8.88 0.56 -1.56
CA ALA A 25 8.68 -0.18 -0.32
C ALA A 25 9.96 -0.88 0.15
N ASP A 26 10.69 -1.53 -0.77
CA ASP A 26 11.95 -2.20 -0.49
C ASP A 26 13.07 -1.19 -0.10
N ASP A 27 13.19 -0.10 -0.85
CA ASP A 27 14.23 0.93 -0.64
C ASP A 27 14.06 1.66 0.70
N TYR A 28 12.81 1.95 1.09
CA TYR A 28 12.49 2.65 2.34
C TYR A 28 12.17 1.70 3.51
N GLY A 29 12.12 0.38 3.27
CA GLY A 29 11.76 -0.63 4.29
C GLY A 29 10.35 -0.43 4.84
N ILE A 30 9.42 0.08 4.03
CA ILE A 30 8.03 0.37 4.43
C ILE A 30 7.07 -0.67 3.86
N ALA A 31 5.98 -0.96 4.58
CA ALA A 31 4.97 -1.90 4.10
C ALA A 31 4.22 -1.35 2.89
N LEU A 32 4.14 -2.14 1.81
CA LEU A 32 3.30 -1.85 0.66
C LEU A 32 1.87 -2.36 0.92
N TYR A 33 0.92 -1.44 1.04
CA TYR A 33 -0.49 -1.80 1.18
C TYR A 33 -1.16 -1.78 -0.20
N ASP A 34 -1.38 -2.95 -0.79
CA ASP A 34 -2.16 -3.06 -2.01
C ASP A 34 -3.67 -2.96 -1.72
N HIS A 35 -4.44 -2.55 -2.72
CA HIS A 35 -5.86 -2.29 -2.63
C HIS A 35 -6.66 -3.54 -2.25
N ASP A 36 -6.19 -4.73 -2.63
CA ASP A 36 -6.80 -6.01 -2.27
C ASP A 36 -6.59 -6.36 -0.78
N LEU A 37 -5.41 -6.08 -0.21
CA LEU A 37 -5.14 -6.27 1.21
C LEU A 37 -6.05 -5.35 2.07
N LEU A 38 -6.18 -4.09 1.66
CA LEU A 38 -7.07 -3.14 2.34
C LEU A 38 -8.53 -3.55 2.26
N LYS A 39 -8.97 -4.08 1.11
CA LYS A 39 -10.33 -4.64 0.95
C LYS A 39 -10.56 -5.85 1.85
N GLU A 40 -9.61 -6.78 1.94
CA GLU A 40 -9.71 -7.95 2.83
C GLU A 40 -9.77 -7.55 4.30
N ILE A 41 -8.91 -6.61 4.73
CA ILE A 41 -8.91 -6.12 6.11
C ILE A 41 -10.24 -5.44 6.42
N ALA A 42 -10.73 -4.57 5.53
CA ALA A 42 -12.02 -3.90 5.69
C ALA A 42 -13.19 -4.90 5.70
N ALA A 43 -13.12 -5.96 4.89
CA ALA A 43 -14.12 -7.02 4.88
C ALA A 43 -14.12 -7.82 6.20
N LYS A 44 -12.94 -8.16 6.73
CA LYS A 44 -12.78 -8.90 7.99
C LYS A 44 -13.20 -8.07 9.22
N GLU A 45 -12.91 -6.77 9.24
CA GLU A 45 -13.28 -5.88 10.34
C GLU A 45 -14.79 -5.60 10.41
N LYS A 46 -15.52 -5.72 9.29
CA LYS A 46 -17.00 -5.61 9.27
C LYS A 46 -17.73 -6.72 10.02
N PHE A 47 -17.05 -7.79 10.43
CA PHE A 47 -17.63 -8.90 11.21
C PHE A 47 -17.53 -8.73 12.74
N LYS A 48 -16.98 -7.62 13.23
CA LYS A 48 -16.92 -7.30 14.68
C LYS A 48 -18.12 -6.48 15.19
N LYS A 49 -19.28 -6.54 14.54
CA LYS A 49 -20.49 -5.87 15.01
C LYS A 49 -21.51 -6.87 15.56
#